data_AF-G9MJM6-F1
#
_entry.id   AF-G9MJM6-F1
#
_cell.length_a   1.000
_cell.length_b   1.000
_cell.length_c   1.000
_cell.angle_alpha   90.00
_cell.angle_beta   90.00
_cell.angle_gamma   90.00
#
_symmetry.space_group_name_H-M   'P 1'
#
loop_
_entity.id
_entity.type
_entity.pdbx_description
1 polymer ?
#
loop_
_entity_poly.entity_id
_entity_poly.type
_entity_poly.pdbx_seq_one_letter_code
_entity_poly.pdbx_strand_id
1 'polypeptide(L)'
;MASETETKATRPRVFFDITLGGKPLGRINMELYSDLVPKTVENFRALCTGEKGLGKSGKPLHYKGSVFHRVIKQFMIQGGDFTAGDGTGGESIYGAKFEDEAFPKKHDKPFLLSMANAGPNTNGSQFFITTVPTPHLDGKHVVFGEVLNGKSIVRQIENVRTEAGDRPSREAVIANCGELSGDEALSADVKQPDALGDPHEDFPEDCATPPDAKTTLKIASDCKDYGNKAFKAGNLTLGLEKYEKGLRYLNEEPDLDDWPEGKAQLDALRFSLNNNSALLHLKLEAWSDTVRSATSALAIPGIGPADRAKAFYRRGFANVRQKDEEEALKDLEEAHKLAPNDSAVNVELNAVRTKAAAKAAREKAAYKKFFQ
;
A
#
# COMPACT_ATOMS: atom_id res chain seq x y z
N MET A 1 50.36 1.83 -21.69
CA MET A 1 48.91 1.88 -21.90
C MET A 1 48.28 1.95 -20.52
N ALA A 2 47.91 3.15 -20.07
CA ALA A 2 47.16 3.32 -18.83
C ALA A 2 45.70 3.00 -19.15
N SER A 3 45.11 2.03 -18.46
CA SER A 3 43.70 1.71 -18.59
C SER A 3 42.89 2.85 -17.95
N GLU A 4 42.14 3.57 -18.78
CA GLU A 4 41.09 4.47 -18.36
C GLU A 4 40.01 3.66 -17.63
N THR A 5 40.07 3.61 -16.30
CA THR A 5 38.88 3.35 -15.49
C THR A 5 38.06 4.63 -15.51
N GLU A 6 37.15 4.75 -16.47
CA GLU A 6 36.05 5.71 -16.41
C GLU A 6 35.28 5.46 -15.11
N THR A 7 35.53 6.30 -14.10
CA THR A 7 34.68 6.37 -12.90
C THR A 7 33.35 6.93 -13.36
N LYS A 8 32.40 6.05 -13.68
CA LYS A 8 31.01 6.43 -13.97
C LYS A 8 30.53 7.29 -12.80
N ALA A 9 30.30 8.58 -13.05
CA ALA A 9 29.90 9.51 -12.00
C ALA A 9 28.64 8.96 -11.32
N THR A 10 28.74 8.69 -10.01
CA THR A 10 27.63 8.18 -9.23
C THR A 10 26.57 9.28 -9.09
N ARG A 11 25.35 8.97 -9.50
CA ARG A 11 24.19 9.86 -9.36
C ARG A 11 23.97 10.24 -7.90
N PRO A 12 23.66 11.53 -7.58
CA PRO A 12 23.30 11.93 -6.23
C PRO A 12 22.10 11.16 -5.72
N ARG A 13 22.14 10.81 -4.43
CA ARG A 13 21.04 10.15 -3.73
C ARG A 13 20.56 11.06 -2.61
N VAL A 14 19.27 11.31 -2.54
CA VAL A 14 18.64 12.20 -1.56
C VAL A 14 17.52 11.47 -0.84
N PHE A 15 17.07 12.01 0.29
CA PHE A 15 16.01 11.41 1.07
C PHE A 15 14.97 12.40 1.57
N PHE A 16 13.76 11.90 1.80
CA PHE A 16 12.70 12.55 2.58
C PHE A 16 12.26 11.66 3.73
N ASP A 17 12.31 12.17 4.95
CA ASP A 17 11.61 11.59 6.10
C ASP A 17 10.19 12.14 6.14
N ILE A 18 9.20 11.26 6.03
CA ILE A 18 7.79 11.62 5.89
C ILE A 18 7.04 11.44 7.21
N THR A 19 6.17 12.40 7.51
CA THR A 19 5.09 12.21 8.49
C THR A 19 3.74 12.35 7.80
N LEU A 20 2.72 11.65 8.32
CA LEU A 20 1.35 11.75 7.84
C LEU A 20 0.38 11.93 9.01
N GLY A 21 -0.23 13.11 9.11
CA GLY A 21 -1.04 13.51 10.27
C GLY A 21 -0.21 13.50 11.56
N GLY A 22 1.04 13.98 11.49
CA GLY A 22 1.96 14.06 12.64
C GLY A 22 2.63 12.73 13.05
N LYS A 23 2.28 11.61 12.41
CA LYS A 23 2.91 10.31 12.69
C LYS A 23 4.03 10.01 11.69
N PRO A 24 5.23 9.60 12.11
CA PRO A 24 6.28 9.15 11.20
C PRO A 24 5.80 7.99 10.32
N LEU A 25 5.98 8.11 9.00
CA LEU A 25 5.76 7.01 8.05
C LEU A 25 7.06 6.31 7.65
N GLY A 26 8.19 7.01 7.71
CA GLY A 26 9.50 6.47 7.35
C GLY A 26 10.19 7.35 6.31
N ARG A 27 11.12 6.75 5.57
CA ARG A 27 12.00 7.45 4.63
C ARG A 27 11.78 7.02 3.18
N ILE A 28 11.78 8.00 2.28
CA ILE A 28 11.84 7.82 0.83
C ILE A 28 13.25 8.15 0.38
N ASN A 29 13.96 7.20 -0.23
CA ASN A 29 15.27 7.43 -0.84
C ASN A 29 15.11 7.54 -2.35
N MET A 30 15.81 8.48 -2.98
CA MET A 30 15.65 8.81 -4.39
C MET A 30 17.01 8.96 -5.05
N GLU A 31 17.13 8.51 -6.29
CA GLU A 31 18.29 8.74 -7.16
C GLU A 31 17.96 9.86 -8.17
N LEU A 32 18.91 10.77 -8.37
CA LEU A 32 18.75 11.92 -9.27
C LEU A 32 19.62 11.76 -10.52
N TYR A 33 19.04 11.98 -11.70
CA TYR A 33 19.69 11.76 -13.00
C TYR A 33 20.65 12.91 -13.39
N SER A 34 21.68 13.16 -12.59
CA SER A 34 22.63 14.26 -12.78
C SER A 34 23.42 14.18 -14.09
N ASP A 35 23.55 12.98 -14.66
CA ASP A 35 24.11 12.71 -15.98
C ASP A 35 23.20 13.14 -17.14
N LEU A 36 21.90 13.33 -16.89
CA LEU A 36 20.90 13.65 -17.91
C LEU A 36 20.38 15.09 -17.82
N VAL A 37 20.11 15.55 -16.60
CA VAL A 37 19.54 16.88 -16.32
C VAL A 37 20.22 17.52 -15.09
N PRO A 38 21.53 17.85 -15.18
CA PRO A 38 22.32 18.34 -14.05
C PRO A 38 21.77 19.61 -13.39
N LYS A 39 21.18 20.55 -14.14
CA LYS A 39 20.61 21.78 -13.58
C LYS A 39 19.37 21.49 -12.77
N THR A 40 18.45 20.66 -13.27
CA THR A 40 17.26 20.24 -12.52
C THR A 40 17.65 19.45 -11.28
N VAL A 41 18.65 18.57 -11.38
CA VAL A 41 19.14 17.78 -10.26
C VAL A 41 19.81 18.65 -9.18
N GLU A 42 20.67 19.58 -9.54
CA GLU A 42 21.33 20.46 -8.56
C GLU A 42 20.30 21.34 -7.84
N ASN A 43 19.25 21.79 -8.52
CA ASN A 43 18.13 22.48 -7.86
C ASN A 43 17.48 21.60 -6.79
N PHE A 44 17.06 20.39 -7.14
CA PHE A 44 16.36 19.51 -6.20
C PHE A 44 17.27 19.07 -5.03
N ARG A 45 18.52 18.71 -5.32
CA ARG A 45 19.52 18.30 -4.33
C ARG A 45 19.79 19.43 -3.32
N ALA A 46 20.06 20.65 -3.80
CA ALA A 46 20.30 21.80 -2.93
C ALA A 46 19.07 22.19 -2.09
N LEU A 47 17.85 22.01 -2.63
CA LEU A 47 16.61 22.18 -1.86
C LEU A 47 16.39 21.06 -0.83
N CYS A 48 16.97 19.87 -1.01
CA CYS A 48 16.99 18.84 0.02
C CYS A 48 17.95 19.18 1.16
N THR A 49 19.11 19.79 0.88
CA THR A 49 20.13 20.13 1.90
C THR A 49 19.87 21.47 2.58
N GLY A 50 19.18 22.40 1.92
CA GLY A 50 18.98 23.76 2.41
C GLY A 50 20.23 24.64 2.33
N GLU A 51 21.29 24.20 1.65
CA GLU A 51 22.61 24.84 1.68
C GLU A 51 22.65 26.25 1.05
N LYS A 52 21.67 26.60 0.21
CA LYS A 52 21.62 27.89 -0.48
C LYS A 52 20.99 29.01 0.37
N GLY A 53 20.61 28.73 1.62
CA GLY A 53 20.14 29.74 2.56
C GLY A 53 18.74 30.27 2.24
N LEU A 54 18.55 31.59 2.31
CA LEU A 54 17.26 32.24 2.06
C LEU A 54 17.06 32.56 0.57
N GLY A 55 15.87 32.26 0.05
CA GLY A 55 15.45 32.64 -1.29
C GLY A 55 14.91 34.08 -1.35
N LYS A 56 14.47 34.51 -2.53
CA LYS A 56 13.96 35.88 -2.74
C LYS A 56 12.63 36.11 -2.04
N SER A 57 11.89 35.04 -1.75
CA SER A 57 10.66 35.08 -0.94
C SER A 57 10.92 35.35 0.55
N GLY A 58 12.19 35.34 0.99
CA GLY A 58 12.57 35.43 2.40
C GLY A 58 12.37 34.13 3.18
N LYS A 59 11.99 33.03 2.50
CA LYS A 59 11.90 31.69 3.07
C LYS A 59 13.19 30.91 2.80
N PRO A 60 13.57 29.94 3.65
CA PRO A 60 14.67 29.03 3.36
C PRO A 60 14.42 28.26 2.06
N LEU A 61 15.44 28.14 1.21
CA LEU A 61 15.46 27.28 0.03
C LEU A 61 15.63 25.81 0.47
N HIS A 62 14.60 25.26 1.12
CA HIS A 62 14.68 23.96 1.80
C HIS A 62 13.31 23.26 1.83
N TYR A 63 13.27 21.98 1.46
CA TYR A 63 12.04 21.19 1.50
C TYR A 63 11.59 20.79 2.90
N LYS A 64 12.46 20.87 3.92
CA LYS A 64 12.11 20.53 5.29
C LYS A 64 10.95 21.37 5.81
N GLY A 65 9.89 20.68 6.23
CA GLY A 65 8.63 21.27 6.69
C GLY A 65 7.63 21.57 5.57
N SER A 66 8.00 21.40 4.30
CA SER A 66 7.06 21.53 3.18
C SER A 66 6.14 20.31 3.07
N VAL A 67 5.01 20.48 2.39
CA VAL A 67 3.92 19.50 2.35
C VAL A 67 3.64 18.99 0.94
N PHE A 68 3.11 17.78 0.86
CA PHE A 68 2.42 17.28 -0.33
C PHE A 68 1.02 17.91 -0.37
N HIS A 69 0.91 19.05 -1.06
CA HIS A 69 -0.31 19.87 -1.06
C HIS A 69 -1.37 19.37 -2.03
N ARG A 70 -1.01 18.50 -2.98
CA ARG A 70 -1.90 17.95 -4.00
C ARG A 70 -1.62 16.48 -4.25
N VAL A 71 -2.64 15.63 -4.12
CA VAL A 71 -2.53 14.17 -4.30
C VAL A 71 -3.67 13.68 -5.15
N ILE A 72 -3.37 12.97 -6.24
CA ILE A 72 -4.38 12.37 -7.11
C ILE A 72 -4.05 10.89 -7.23
N LYS A 73 -4.93 10.06 -6.67
CA LYS A 73 -4.82 8.60 -6.72
C LYS A 73 -4.83 8.11 -8.16
N GLN A 74 -3.98 7.12 -8.47
CA GLN A 74 -3.71 6.64 -9.83
C GLN A 74 -3.21 7.73 -10.78
N PHE A 75 -2.41 8.66 -10.24
CA PHE A 75 -1.73 9.67 -11.04
C PHE A 75 -0.40 10.08 -10.42
N MET A 76 -0.41 10.89 -9.36
CA MET A 76 0.80 11.44 -8.75
C MET A 76 0.56 12.05 -7.35
N ILE A 77 1.65 12.24 -6.61
CA ILE A 77 1.71 13.07 -5.40
C ILE A 77 2.61 14.28 -5.65
N GLN A 78 2.14 15.50 -5.38
CA GLN A 78 2.83 16.75 -5.67
C GLN A 78 3.15 17.54 -4.40
N GLY A 79 4.37 18.06 -4.33
CA GLY A 79 4.90 18.83 -3.21
C GLY A 79 5.88 19.91 -3.67
N GLY A 80 6.67 20.42 -2.72
CA GLY A 80 7.77 21.35 -3.00
C GLY A 80 7.40 22.84 -3.04
N ASP A 81 6.17 23.21 -2.70
CA ASP A 81 5.83 24.60 -2.38
C ASP A 81 6.16 24.87 -0.90
N PHE A 82 7.40 25.27 -0.63
CA PHE A 82 7.86 25.62 0.71
C PHE A 82 7.56 27.07 1.10
N THR A 83 6.97 27.88 0.20
CA THR A 83 6.69 29.30 0.48
C THR A 83 5.26 29.54 0.93
N ALA A 84 4.28 28.99 0.19
CA ALA A 84 2.85 29.16 0.44
C ALA A 84 2.19 27.85 0.93
N GLY A 85 2.72 26.69 0.51
CA GLY A 85 2.24 25.38 0.93
C GLY A 85 0.90 24.96 0.31
N ASP A 86 0.48 25.61 -0.78
CA ASP A 86 -0.80 25.39 -1.45
C ASP A 86 -0.70 25.20 -2.97
N GLY A 87 0.51 25.26 -3.52
CA GLY A 87 0.80 25.10 -4.94
C GLY A 87 0.90 26.42 -5.71
N THR A 88 0.65 27.57 -5.07
CA THR A 88 0.80 28.89 -5.70
C THR A 88 2.22 29.45 -5.62
N GLY A 89 3.06 28.85 -4.77
CA GLY A 89 4.40 29.33 -4.48
C GLY A 89 5.54 28.44 -4.99
N GLY A 90 6.69 28.55 -4.32
CA GLY A 90 7.94 27.89 -4.65
C GLY A 90 8.89 28.79 -5.45
N GLU A 91 10.18 28.56 -5.28
CA GLU A 91 11.22 29.20 -6.07
C GLU A 91 12.44 28.27 -6.19
N SER A 92 13.19 28.39 -7.27
CA SER A 92 14.41 27.60 -7.50
C SER A 92 15.63 28.23 -6.82
N ILE A 93 16.72 27.47 -6.75
CA ILE A 93 18.02 28.00 -6.31
C ILE A 93 18.62 29.04 -7.28
N TYR A 94 18.07 29.12 -8.50
CA TYR A 94 18.51 30.05 -9.55
C TYR A 94 17.65 31.34 -9.61
N GLY A 95 16.66 31.47 -8.71
CA GLY A 95 15.66 32.53 -8.72
C GLY A 95 14.24 31.96 -8.82
N ALA A 96 13.26 32.79 -9.20
CA ALA A 96 11.85 32.38 -9.19
C ALA A 96 11.57 31.15 -10.07
N LYS A 97 12.12 31.13 -11.29
CA LYS A 97 11.91 30.06 -12.28
C LYS A 97 13.18 29.78 -13.09
N PHE A 98 13.27 28.58 -13.67
CA PHE A 98 14.28 28.18 -14.64
C PHE A 98 13.68 27.35 -15.79
N GLU A 99 14.45 27.20 -16.86
CA GLU A 99 14.08 26.55 -18.11
C GLU A 99 13.85 25.03 -17.98
N ASP A 100 13.15 24.45 -18.95
CA ASP A 100 13.10 23.00 -19.13
C ASP A 100 14.44 22.54 -19.71
N GLU A 101 15.22 21.80 -18.93
CA GLU A 101 16.59 21.44 -19.30
C GLU A 101 16.63 20.46 -20.49
N ALA A 102 15.92 19.34 -20.38
CA ALA A 102 15.74 18.34 -21.43
C ALA A 102 14.60 17.36 -21.08
N PHE A 103 14.17 16.54 -22.06
CA PHE A 103 13.18 15.47 -21.86
C PHE A 103 13.72 14.08 -22.23
N PRO A 104 14.82 13.61 -21.60
CA PRO A 104 15.48 12.35 -21.98
C PRO A 104 14.75 11.09 -21.49
N LYS A 105 13.85 11.24 -20.51
CA LYS A 105 13.07 10.17 -19.91
C LYS A 105 11.57 10.41 -20.13
N LYS A 106 10.83 9.33 -20.35
CA LYS A 106 9.37 9.32 -20.40
C LYS A 106 8.80 9.00 -19.02
N HIS A 107 7.53 9.33 -18.80
CA HIS A 107 6.80 8.96 -17.60
C HIS A 107 6.17 7.57 -17.79
N ASP A 108 7.01 6.54 -17.99
CA ASP A 108 6.60 5.20 -18.41
C ASP A 108 6.36 4.21 -17.25
N LYS A 109 6.65 4.62 -16.01
CA LYS A 109 6.50 3.80 -14.81
C LYS A 109 6.14 4.64 -13.58
N PRO A 110 5.62 4.02 -12.50
CA PRO A 110 5.47 4.70 -11.22
C PRO A 110 6.82 5.10 -10.62
N PHE A 111 6.77 5.99 -9.64
CA PHE A 111 7.87 6.44 -8.81
C PHE A 111 8.96 7.25 -9.50
N LEU A 112 8.65 7.87 -10.63
CA LEU A 112 9.51 8.86 -11.27
C LEU A 112 9.32 10.22 -10.60
N LEU A 113 10.42 10.92 -10.36
CA LEU A 113 10.42 12.33 -9.95
C LEU A 113 10.40 13.21 -11.18
N SER A 114 9.51 14.20 -11.19
CA SER A 114 9.37 15.13 -12.31
C SER A 114 8.97 16.53 -11.86
N MET A 115 9.42 17.55 -12.58
CA MET A 115 9.18 18.95 -12.21
C MET A 115 7.74 19.35 -12.48
N ALA A 116 7.09 19.96 -11.49
CA ALA A 116 5.84 20.67 -11.74
C ALA A 116 6.13 22.04 -12.35
N ASN A 117 5.29 22.48 -13.29
CA ASN A 117 5.41 23.77 -13.95
C ASN A 117 4.04 24.33 -14.33
N ALA A 118 4.01 25.60 -14.73
CA ALA A 118 2.83 26.32 -15.21
C ALA A 118 2.96 26.64 -16.71
N GLY A 119 3.50 25.69 -17.49
CA GLY A 119 3.87 25.87 -18.89
C GLY A 119 5.39 25.89 -19.13
N PRO A 120 5.83 26.01 -20.40
CA PRO A 120 7.23 25.88 -20.76
C PRO A 120 8.15 26.82 -19.98
N ASN A 121 9.29 26.31 -19.53
CA ASN A 121 10.36 27.06 -18.85
C ASN A 121 9.91 27.75 -17.56
N THR A 122 9.05 27.10 -16.78
CA THR A 122 8.55 27.65 -15.51
C THR A 122 8.82 26.75 -14.31
N ASN A 123 9.92 26.00 -14.34
CA ASN A 123 10.34 25.14 -13.24
C ASN A 123 10.76 25.99 -12.05
N GLY A 124 10.26 25.66 -10.85
CA GLY A 124 10.61 26.31 -9.59
C GLY A 124 11.18 25.29 -8.60
N SER A 125 10.50 25.11 -7.48
CA SER A 125 10.79 24.06 -6.51
C SER A 125 9.76 22.93 -6.47
N GLN A 126 8.60 23.13 -7.08
CA GLN A 126 7.54 22.12 -7.03
C GLN A 126 7.89 20.91 -7.90
N PHE A 127 7.56 19.73 -7.38
CA PHE A 127 7.81 18.45 -8.03
C PHE A 127 6.62 17.52 -7.79
N PHE A 128 6.55 16.46 -8.57
CA PHE A 128 5.65 15.34 -8.30
C PHE A 128 6.38 14.00 -8.41
N ILE A 129 5.84 13.01 -7.72
CA ILE A 129 6.22 11.60 -7.83
C ILE A 129 5.06 10.87 -8.50
N THR A 130 5.32 10.21 -9.63
CA THR A 130 4.28 9.43 -10.33
C THR A 130 3.88 8.21 -9.52
N THR A 131 2.61 7.79 -9.62
CA THR A 131 2.13 6.53 -9.00
C THR A 131 1.64 5.51 -10.03
N VAL A 132 1.61 5.91 -11.30
CA VAL A 132 1.34 5.09 -12.49
C VAL A 132 2.13 5.67 -13.67
N PRO A 133 2.21 4.99 -14.83
CA PRO A 133 2.67 5.62 -16.06
C PRO A 133 1.79 6.83 -16.46
N THR A 134 2.41 7.96 -16.80
CA THR A 134 1.71 9.22 -17.16
C THR A 134 2.20 9.81 -18.48
N PRO A 135 2.07 9.09 -19.62
CA PRO A 135 2.66 9.49 -20.91
C PRO A 135 2.13 10.83 -21.46
N HIS A 136 0.98 11.30 -20.98
CA HIS A 136 0.42 12.60 -21.35
C HIS A 136 1.24 13.80 -20.83
N LEU A 137 2.20 13.55 -19.93
CA LEU A 137 3.16 14.52 -19.39
C LEU A 137 4.51 14.54 -20.14
N ASP A 138 4.73 13.60 -21.06
CA ASP A 138 5.96 13.51 -21.83
C ASP A 138 6.20 14.77 -22.67
N GLY A 139 7.44 15.26 -22.67
CA GLY A 139 7.83 16.49 -23.36
C GLY A 139 7.29 17.78 -22.73
N LYS A 140 6.62 17.70 -21.57
CA LYS A 140 6.06 18.86 -20.86
C LYS A 140 6.65 19.05 -19.47
N HIS A 141 7.07 17.96 -18.82
CA HIS A 141 7.64 17.95 -17.48
C HIS A 141 8.98 17.22 -17.50
N VAL A 142 9.99 17.83 -16.88
CA VAL A 142 11.36 17.28 -16.83
C VAL A 142 11.41 16.17 -15.79
N VAL A 143 11.55 14.92 -16.24
CA VAL A 143 11.84 13.78 -15.37
C VAL A 143 13.31 13.84 -14.95
N PHE A 144 13.57 13.86 -13.64
CA PHE A 144 14.91 14.11 -13.11
C PHE A 144 15.38 13.08 -12.07
N GLY A 145 14.57 12.08 -11.74
CA GLY A 145 14.98 11.04 -10.81
C GLY A 145 13.95 9.94 -10.64
N GLU A 146 14.20 9.04 -9.70
CA GLU A 146 13.26 8.00 -9.28
C GLU A 146 13.40 7.63 -7.80
N VAL A 147 12.34 7.08 -7.22
CA VAL A 147 12.37 6.50 -5.87
C VAL A 147 13.06 5.14 -5.92
N LEU A 148 14.10 4.98 -5.10
CA LEU A 148 14.78 3.71 -4.89
C LEU A 148 14.11 2.88 -3.78
N ASN A 149 13.75 3.54 -2.68
CA ASN A 149 13.17 2.91 -1.49
C ASN A 149 12.11 3.84 -0.87
N GLY A 150 11.15 3.28 -0.13
CA GLY A 150 10.00 4.01 0.42
C GLY A 150 8.81 4.10 -0.53
N LYS A 151 8.71 3.20 -1.53
CA LYS A 151 7.56 3.12 -2.45
C LYS A 151 6.23 2.97 -1.71
N SER A 152 6.21 2.16 -0.64
CA SER A 152 5.01 2.00 0.21
C SER A 152 4.60 3.31 0.91
N ILE A 153 5.53 4.22 1.18
CA ILE A 153 5.22 5.54 1.75
C ILE A 153 4.56 6.41 0.68
N VAL A 154 5.06 6.40 -0.55
CA VAL A 154 4.41 7.07 -1.70
C VAL A 154 2.99 6.54 -1.88
N ARG A 155 2.79 5.22 -1.86
CA ARG A 155 1.47 4.58 -1.94
C ARG A 155 0.56 4.97 -0.76
N GLN A 156 1.10 5.09 0.45
CA GLN A 156 0.32 5.53 1.61
C GLN A 156 -0.15 6.98 1.46
N ILE A 157 0.72 7.89 0.97
CA ILE A 157 0.34 9.27 0.67
C ILE A 157 -0.74 9.30 -0.42
N GLU A 158 -0.54 8.53 -1.50
CA GLU A 158 -1.48 8.41 -2.63
C GLU A 158 -2.90 7.99 -2.19
N ASN A 159 -2.99 7.09 -1.19
CA ASN A 159 -4.27 6.55 -0.72
C ASN A 159 -4.93 7.38 0.39
N VAL A 160 -4.36 8.53 0.77
CA VAL A 160 -5.02 9.47 1.69
C VAL A 160 -6.27 10.03 1.02
N ARG A 161 -7.38 10.05 1.75
CA ARG A 161 -8.61 10.72 1.29
C ARG A 161 -8.31 12.18 0.98
N THR A 162 -8.75 12.65 -0.18
CA THR A 162 -8.57 14.04 -0.59
C THR A 162 -9.84 14.86 -0.38
N GLU A 163 -9.64 16.17 -0.24
CA GLU A 163 -10.67 17.19 -0.11
C GLU A 163 -10.71 18.05 -1.38
N ALA A 164 -11.39 19.21 -1.33
CA ALA A 164 -11.44 20.13 -2.46
C ALA A 164 -10.02 20.54 -2.91
N GLY A 165 -9.80 20.57 -4.22
CA GLY A 165 -8.49 20.89 -4.81
C GLY A 165 -7.44 19.77 -4.68
N ASP A 166 -7.88 18.51 -4.52
CA ASP A 166 -7.02 17.34 -4.38
C ASP A 166 -6.10 17.39 -3.14
N ARG A 167 -6.45 18.21 -2.14
CA ARG A 167 -5.66 18.36 -0.91
C ARG A 167 -5.85 17.14 -0.01
N PRO A 168 -4.77 16.51 0.50
CA PRO A 168 -4.90 15.40 1.45
C PRO A 168 -5.62 15.82 2.74
N SER A 169 -6.58 15.03 3.21
CA SER A 169 -7.31 15.28 4.47
C SER A 169 -6.44 15.08 5.71
N ARG A 170 -5.30 14.42 5.55
CA ARG A 170 -4.23 14.32 6.54
C ARG A 170 -2.97 14.88 5.91
N GLU A 171 -2.33 15.80 6.61
CA GLU A 171 -1.14 16.47 6.11
C GLU A 171 0.03 15.50 5.97
N ALA A 172 0.57 15.37 4.75
CA ALA A 172 1.80 14.64 4.46
C ALA A 172 2.95 15.65 4.38
N VAL A 173 3.87 15.60 5.36
CA VAL A 173 4.94 16.59 5.54
C VAL A 173 6.30 15.93 5.32
N ILE A 174 7.18 16.62 4.61
CA ILE A 174 8.62 16.32 4.55
C ILE A 174 9.23 16.80 5.88
N ALA A 175 9.22 15.95 6.90
CA ALA A 175 9.67 16.30 8.25
C ALA A 175 11.18 16.55 8.31
N ASN A 176 11.95 15.85 7.46
CA ASN A 176 13.37 16.07 7.26
C ASN A 176 13.77 15.67 5.84
N CYS A 177 14.87 16.23 5.34
CA CYS A 177 15.41 15.91 4.03
C CYS A 177 16.91 16.16 3.98
N GLY A 178 17.57 15.61 2.97
CA GLY A 178 19.01 15.80 2.78
C GLY A 178 19.58 14.95 1.65
N GLU A 179 20.90 15.02 1.51
CA GLU A 179 21.69 14.21 0.60
C GLU A 179 22.36 13.08 1.36
N LEU A 180 22.34 11.87 0.79
CA LEU A 180 23.01 10.69 1.33
C LEU A 180 24.46 10.66 0.84
N SER A 181 25.38 10.20 1.69
CA SER A 181 26.80 10.06 1.34
C SER A 181 27.39 8.76 1.89
N GLY A 182 28.53 8.33 1.34
CA GLY A 182 29.23 7.11 1.78
C GLY A 182 28.34 5.86 1.74
N ASP A 183 28.40 5.05 2.79
CA ASP A 183 27.69 3.78 2.89
C ASP A 183 26.16 3.94 2.85
N GLU A 184 25.62 5.06 3.34
CA GLU A 184 24.18 5.35 3.28
C GLU A 184 23.72 5.56 1.83
N ALA A 185 24.54 6.24 1.03
CA ALA A 185 24.25 6.39 -0.39
C ALA A 185 24.34 5.04 -1.09
N LEU A 186 25.37 4.23 -0.83
CA LEU A 186 25.56 2.92 -1.46
C LEU A 186 24.45 1.90 -1.13
N SER A 187 23.78 2.06 0.01
CA SER A 187 22.72 1.16 0.48
C SER A 187 21.30 1.74 0.30
N ALA A 188 21.15 2.89 -0.37
CA ALA A 188 19.88 3.61 -0.47
C ALA A 188 18.75 2.84 -1.19
N ASP A 189 19.11 1.95 -2.12
CA ASP A 189 18.22 1.06 -2.86
C ASP A 189 17.87 -0.24 -2.12
N VAL A 190 18.56 -0.52 -1.01
CA VAL A 190 18.24 -1.68 -0.17
C VAL A 190 17.01 -1.34 0.68
N LYS A 191 15.89 -2.00 0.38
CA LYS A 191 14.68 -1.92 1.19
C LYS A 191 14.98 -2.33 2.62
N GLN A 192 14.66 -1.45 3.56
CA GLN A 192 14.78 -1.77 4.97
C GLN A 192 13.56 -2.58 5.39
N PRO A 193 13.75 -3.69 6.14
CA PRO A 193 12.63 -4.42 6.68
C PRO A 193 11.75 -3.53 7.56
N ASP A 194 10.44 -3.76 7.53
CA ASP A 194 9.52 -3.03 8.39
C ASP A 194 9.69 -3.40 9.88
N ALA A 195 8.82 -2.86 10.75
CA ALA A 195 8.86 -3.13 12.19
C ALA A 195 8.73 -4.62 12.57
N LEU A 196 8.22 -5.48 11.68
CA LEU A 196 8.15 -6.93 11.90
C LEU A 196 9.32 -7.70 11.30
N GLY A 197 10.15 -7.03 10.49
CA GLY A 197 11.25 -7.60 9.74
C GLY A 197 10.86 -8.04 8.33
N ASP A 198 9.78 -7.50 7.75
CA ASP A 198 9.33 -7.81 6.38
C ASP A 198 10.10 -7.00 5.33
N PRO A 199 10.93 -7.64 4.49
CA PRO A 199 11.74 -6.95 3.48
C PRO A 199 11.02 -6.74 2.14
N HIS A 200 9.82 -7.30 1.96
CA HIS A 200 9.19 -7.41 0.63
C HIS A 200 8.43 -6.13 0.25
N GLU A 201 8.24 -5.85 -1.04
CA GLU A 201 7.38 -4.73 -1.46
C GLU A 201 5.93 -4.92 -1.05
N ASP A 202 5.19 -3.85 -0.75
CA ASP A 202 3.81 -3.99 -0.27
C ASP A 202 2.83 -4.36 -1.38
N PHE A 203 3.22 -4.06 -2.62
CA PHE A 203 2.53 -4.32 -3.87
C PHE A 203 3.50 -5.08 -4.81
N PRO A 204 3.10 -6.23 -5.36
CA PRO A 204 3.96 -7.02 -6.24
C PRO A 204 4.36 -6.27 -7.51
N GLU A 205 3.50 -5.41 -8.05
CA GLU A 205 3.78 -4.60 -9.24
C GLU A 205 4.88 -3.55 -9.01
N ASP A 206 5.18 -3.24 -7.73
CA ASP A 206 6.23 -2.30 -7.35
C ASP A 206 7.61 -2.98 -7.20
N CYS A 207 7.69 -4.31 -7.32
CA CYS A 207 8.94 -5.05 -7.32
C CYS A 207 9.81 -4.70 -8.55
N ALA A 208 11.13 -4.61 -8.36
CA ALA A 208 12.06 -4.33 -9.46
C ALA A 208 12.03 -5.42 -10.56
N THR A 209 11.74 -6.65 -10.16
CA THR A 209 11.48 -7.77 -11.06
C THR A 209 10.22 -8.48 -10.57
N PRO A 210 9.22 -8.72 -11.43
CA PRO A 210 8.05 -9.49 -11.06
C PRO A 210 8.45 -10.85 -10.46
N PRO A 211 7.92 -11.21 -9.28
CA PRO A 211 8.30 -12.46 -8.62
C PRO A 211 7.77 -13.66 -9.40
N ASP A 212 8.60 -14.68 -9.61
CA ASP A 212 8.15 -15.97 -10.14
C ASP A 212 7.21 -16.69 -9.13
N ALA A 213 6.65 -17.83 -9.53
CA ALA A 213 5.69 -18.54 -8.68
C ALA A 213 6.25 -19.00 -7.33
N LYS A 214 7.50 -19.46 -7.30
CA LYS A 214 8.16 -19.93 -6.06
C LYS A 214 8.47 -18.77 -5.12
N THR A 215 8.93 -17.66 -5.69
CA THR A 215 9.19 -16.40 -4.97
C THR A 215 7.88 -15.84 -4.43
N THR A 216 6.82 -15.84 -5.22
CA THR A 216 5.46 -15.45 -4.80
C THR A 216 4.96 -16.28 -3.63
N LEU A 217 5.09 -17.62 -3.70
CA LEU A 217 4.74 -18.51 -2.58
C LEU A 217 5.55 -18.17 -1.33
N LYS A 218 6.86 -17.93 -1.49
CA LYS A 218 7.77 -17.60 -0.38
C LYS A 218 7.37 -16.28 0.28
N ILE A 219 7.16 -15.22 -0.49
CA ILE A 219 6.75 -13.90 0.02
C ILE A 219 5.41 -13.98 0.74
N ALA A 220 4.42 -14.65 0.14
CA ALA A 220 3.11 -14.82 0.76
C ALA A 220 3.17 -15.66 2.05
N SER A 221 4.09 -16.64 2.11
CA SER A 221 4.33 -17.45 3.31
C SER A 221 4.96 -16.61 4.42
N ASP A 222 5.95 -15.77 4.08
CA ASP A 222 6.56 -14.84 5.02
C ASP A 222 5.51 -13.86 5.56
N CYS A 223 4.65 -13.32 4.68
CA CYS A 223 3.53 -12.47 5.06
C CYS A 223 2.57 -13.15 6.06
N LYS A 224 2.28 -14.45 5.87
CA LYS A 224 1.51 -15.24 6.83
C LYS A 224 2.22 -15.29 8.19
N ASP A 225 3.53 -15.49 8.20
CA ASP A 225 4.30 -15.58 9.45
C ASP A 225 4.40 -14.24 10.18
N TYR A 226 4.60 -13.13 9.46
CA TYR A 226 4.54 -11.78 10.02
C TYR A 226 3.14 -11.47 10.55
N GLY A 227 2.08 -11.84 9.83
CA GLY A 227 0.71 -11.66 10.28
C GLY A 227 0.40 -12.47 11.55
N ASN A 228 0.89 -13.71 11.63
CA ASN A 228 0.78 -14.54 12.82
C ASN A 228 1.53 -13.93 14.02
N LYS A 229 2.73 -13.37 13.79
CA LYS A 229 3.53 -12.69 14.81
C LYS A 229 2.79 -11.45 15.35
N ALA A 230 2.25 -10.61 14.48
CA ALA A 230 1.45 -9.44 14.86
C ALA A 230 0.18 -9.83 15.64
N PHE A 231 -0.53 -10.86 15.17
CA PHE A 231 -1.70 -11.39 15.85
C PHE A 231 -1.38 -11.89 17.27
N LYS A 232 -0.29 -12.66 17.44
CA LYS A 232 0.18 -13.12 18.76
C LYS A 232 0.57 -11.97 19.69
N ALA A 233 1.04 -10.86 19.14
CA ALA A 233 1.33 -9.63 19.88
C ALA A 233 0.08 -8.77 20.17
N GLY A 234 -1.12 -9.21 19.78
CA GLY A 234 -2.37 -8.48 19.98
C GLY A 234 -2.64 -7.37 18.97
N ASN A 235 -1.76 -7.18 17.97
CA ASN A 235 -1.94 -6.17 16.94
C ASN A 235 -2.75 -6.74 15.75
N LEU A 236 -4.08 -6.69 15.89
CA LEU A 236 -5.00 -7.25 14.90
C LEU A 236 -4.91 -6.53 13.54
N THR A 237 -4.84 -5.20 13.53
CA THR A 237 -4.78 -4.41 12.30
C THR A 237 -3.52 -4.74 11.50
N LEU A 238 -2.35 -4.74 12.15
CA LEU A 238 -1.09 -5.08 11.49
C LEU A 238 -1.09 -6.54 11.01
N GLY A 239 -1.68 -7.46 11.77
CA GLY A 239 -1.84 -8.85 11.35
C GLY A 239 -2.65 -8.97 10.06
N LEU A 240 -3.73 -8.20 9.96
CA LEU A 240 -4.58 -8.18 8.78
C LEU A 240 -3.86 -7.58 7.57
N GLU A 241 -3.16 -6.45 7.74
CA GLU A 241 -2.36 -5.80 6.69
C GLU A 241 -1.35 -6.78 6.07
N LYS A 242 -0.72 -7.63 6.90
CA LYS A 242 0.21 -8.67 6.43
C LYS A 242 -0.49 -9.80 5.68
N TYR A 243 -1.64 -10.28 6.13
CA TYR A 243 -2.37 -11.30 5.38
C TYR A 243 -2.86 -10.78 4.03
N GLU A 244 -3.36 -9.54 3.99
CA GLU A 244 -3.78 -8.89 2.76
C GLU A 244 -2.62 -8.66 1.80
N LYS A 245 -1.43 -8.31 2.31
CA LYS A 245 -0.19 -8.27 1.51
C LYS A 245 0.10 -9.62 0.87
N GLY A 246 0.09 -10.70 1.64
CA GLY A 246 0.28 -12.05 1.09
C GLY A 246 -0.75 -12.39 0.00
N LEU A 247 -2.01 -11.99 0.18
CA LEU A 247 -3.06 -12.20 -0.81
C LEU A 247 -2.84 -11.41 -2.11
N ARG A 248 -2.31 -10.17 -2.02
CA ARG A 248 -1.94 -9.38 -3.21
C ARG A 248 -0.90 -10.12 -4.06
N TYR A 249 0.18 -10.61 -3.44
CA TYR A 249 1.18 -11.40 -4.16
C TYR A 249 0.59 -12.65 -4.81
N LEU A 250 -0.28 -13.38 -4.11
CA LEU A 250 -0.91 -14.56 -4.70
C LEU A 250 -1.83 -14.19 -5.88
N ASN A 251 -2.43 -13.00 -5.92
CA ASN A 251 -3.32 -12.57 -7.00
C ASN A 251 -2.62 -12.23 -8.32
N GLU A 252 -1.28 -12.18 -8.35
CA GLU A 252 -0.53 -12.02 -9.60
C GLU A 252 -0.64 -13.23 -10.53
N GLU A 253 -1.09 -14.37 -10.01
CA GLU A 253 -1.28 -15.62 -10.77
C GLU A 253 -0.05 -15.97 -11.65
N PRO A 254 1.12 -16.18 -11.02
CA PRO A 254 2.36 -16.41 -11.75
C PRO A 254 2.32 -17.73 -12.54
N ASP A 255 3.11 -17.78 -13.61
CA ASP A 255 3.28 -18.97 -14.45
C ASP A 255 3.76 -20.19 -13.64
N LEU A 256 3.14 -21.35 -13.90
CA LEU A 256 3.33 -22.60 -13.19
C LEU A 256 3.85 -23.74 -14.08
N ASP A 257 4.22 -23.47 -15.34
CA ASP A 257 4.56 -24.51 -16.33
C ASP A 257 5.60 -25.53 -15.82
N ASP A 258 6.59 -25.09 -15.04
CA ASP A 258 7.64 -25.94 -14.44
C ASP A 258 7.36 -26.38 -12.99
N TRP A 259 6.10 -26.26 -12.53
CA TRP A 259 5.74 -26.55 -11.13
C TRP A 259 4.33 -27.17 -10.98
N PRO A 260 4.20 -28.49 -11.23
CA PRO A 260 2.91 -29.19 -11.20
C PRO A 260 2.16 -29.07 -9.88
N GLU A 261 2.86 -29.05 -8.75
CA GLU A 261 2.26 -28.94 -7.42
C GLU A 261 1.99 -27.49 -7.00
N GLY A 262 2.45 -26.50 -7.78
CA GLY A 262 2.43 -25.09 -7.43
C GLY A 262 1.03 -24.57 -7.16
N LYS A 263 0.06 -24.95 -7.99
CA LYS A 263 -1.33 -24.51 -7.83
C LYS A 263 -1.90 -24.92 -6.48
N ALA A 264 -1.70 -26.18 -6.08
CA ALA A 264 -2.19 -26.70 -4.82
C ALA A 264 -1.54 -25.99 -3.62
N GLN A 265 -0.24 -25.68 -3.70
CA GLN A 265 0.48 -24.97 -2.63
C GLN A 265 0.03 -23.51 -2.50
N LEU A 266 -0.10 -22.80 -3.63
CA LEU A 266 -0.60 -21.43 -3.67
C LEU A 266 -2.04 -21.34 -3.15
N ASP A 267 -2.90 -22.29 -3.54
CA ASP A 267 -4.30 -22.35 -3.09
C ASP A 267 -4.42 -22.66 -1.60
N ALA A 268 -3.63 -23.61 -1.08
CA ALA A 268 -3.60 -23.90 0.36
C ALA A 268 -3.17 -22.68 1.19
N LEU A 269 -2.21 -21.91 0.67
CA LEU A 269 -1.78 -20.66 1.31
C LEU A 269 -2.85 -19.56 1.18
N ARG A 270 -3.49 -19.43 0.02
CA ARG A 270 -4.60 -18.49 -0.22
C ARG A 270 -5.76 -18.76 0.72
N PHE A 271 -6.12 -20.02 0.93
CA PHE A 271 -7.10 -20.42 1.93
C PHE A 271 -6.66 -19.96 3.32
N SER A 272 -5.42 -20.27 3.72
CA SER A 272 -4.89 -19.94 5.05
C SER A 272 -4.97 -18.43 5.32
N LEU A 273 -4.54 -17.61 4.36
CA LEU A 273 -4.54 -16.15 4.48
C LEU A 273 -5.96 -15.59 4.58
N ASN A 274 -6.86 -15.97 3.67
CA ASN A 274 -8.27 -15.54 3.72
C ASN A 274 -8.97 -15.97 5.01
N ASN A 275 -8.74 -17.21 5.44
CA ASN A 275 -9.34 -17.72 6.67
C ASN A 275 -8.81 -16.95 7.89
N ASN A 276 -7.50 -16.69 7.96
CA ASN A 276 -6.91 -15.89 9.02
C ASN A 276 -7.42 -14.44 9.00
N SER A 277 -7.53 -13.80 7.84
CA SER A 277 -8.16 -12.48 7.70
C SER A 277 -9.60 -12.48 8.23
N ALA A 278 -10.39 -13.51 7.92
CA ALA A 278 -11.75 -13.64 8.46
C ALA A 278 -11.77 -13.70 9.99
N LEU A 279 -10.82 -14.39 10.62
CA LEU A 279 -10.71 -14.41 12.08
C LEU A 279 -10.40 -13.03 12.67
N LEU A 280 -9.49 -12.29 12.04
CA LEU A 280 -9.09 -10.95 12.51
C LEU A 280 -10.22 -9.95 12.31
N HIS A 281 -10.90 -9.96 11.16
CA HIS A 281 -12.12 -9.17 10.94
C HIS A 281 -13.20 -9.49 11.98
N LEU A 282 -13.41 -10.77 12.32
CA LEU A 282 -14.37 -11.18 13.35
C LEU A 282 -14.02 -10.58 14.71
N LYS A 283 -12.73 -10.59 15.08
CA LYS A 283 -12.24 -9.99 16.34
C LYS A 283 -12.31 -8.46 16.35
N LEU A 284 -12.30 -7.84 15.18
CA LEU A 284 -12.48 -6.40 14.99
C LEU A 284 -13.96 -6.01 14.81
N GLU A 285 -14.88 -6.97 14.89
CA GLU A 285 -16.32 -6.77 14.64
C GLU A 285 -16.65 -6.23 13.23
N ALA A 286 -15.73 -6.43 12.28
CA ALA A 286 -15.89 -6.09 10.89
C ALA A 286 -16.68 -7.20 10.17
N TRP A 287 -17.99 -7.24 10.40
CA TRP A 287 -18.84 -8.39 10.00
C TRP A 287 -18.87 -8.61 8.49
N SER A 288 -19.05 -7.55 7.70
CA SER A 288 -19.10 -7.66 6.24
C SER A 288 -17.74 -8.10 5.67
N ASP A 289 -16.64 -7.63 6.23
CA ASP A 289 -15.29 -8.05 5.84
C ASP A 289 -14.96 -9.50 6.26
N THR A 290 -15.51 -9.93 7.40
CA THR A 290 -15.48 -11.33 7.84
C THR A 290 -16.16 -12.24 6.83
N VAL A 291 -17.37 -11.88 6.38
CA VAL A 291 -18.12 -12.64 5.38
C VAL A 291 -17.38 -12.71 4.06
N ARG A 292 -16.83 -11.57 3.58
CA ARG A 292 -16.03 -11.52 2.35
C ARG A 292 -14.82 -12.45 2.42
N SER A 293 -14.03 -12.32 3.48
CA SER A 293 -12.79 -13.10 3.64
C SER A 293 -13.08 -14.60 3.79
N ALA A 294 -14.09 -14.96 4.58
CA ALA A 294 -14.47 -16.36 4.75
C ALA A 294 -15.05 -16.97 3.45
N THR A 295 -15.79 -16.18 2.66
CA THR A 295 -16.28 -16.61 1.34
C THR A 295 -15.12 -16.88 0.38
N SER A 296 -14.14 -15.97 0.31
CA SER A 296 -12.93 -16.17 -0.49
C SER A 296 -12.13 -17.40 -0.04
N ALA A 297 -12.09 -17.70 1.26
CA ALA A 297 -11.49 -18.94 1.76
C ALA A 297 -12.28 -20.17 1.28
N LEU A 298 -13.60 -20.19 1.44
CA LEU A 298 -14.46 -21.33 1.10
C LEU A 298 -14.51 -21.65 -0.41
N ALA A 299 -14.22 -20.66 -1.26
CA ALA A 299 -14.08 -20.80 -2.70
C ALA A 299 -12.88 -21.66 -3.11
N ILE A 300 -11.90 -21.87 -2.22
CA ILE A 300 -10.74 -22.70 -2.50
C ILE A 300 -11.10 -24.19 -2.33
N PRO A 301 -10.97 -25.03 -3.38
CA PRO A 301 -11.26 -26.46 -3.30
C PRO A 301 -10.14 -27.23 -2.59
N GLY A 302 -10.40 -28.50 -2.24
CA GLY A 302 -9.36 -29.42 -1.73
C GLY A 302 -8.89 -29.18 -0.28
N ILE A 303 -9.48 -28.22 0.43
CA ILE A 303 -9.13 -27.93 1.83
C ILE A 303 -9.81 -28.92 2.79
N GLY A 304 -9.07 -29.35 3.83
CA GLY A 304 -9.53 -30.34 4.80
C GLY A 304 -10.79 -29.94 5.57
N PRO A 305 -11.65 -30.91 5.99
CA PRO A 305 -12.92 -30.64 6.66
C PRO A 305 -12.84 -29.73 7.88
N ALA A 306 -11.85 -29.95 8.75
CA ALA A 306 -11.66 -29.17 9.98
C ALA A 306 -11.40 -27.68 9.71
N ASP A 307 -10.63 -27.35 8.67
CA ASP A 307 -10.35 -25.96 8.33
C ASP A 307 -11.53 -25.30 7.59
N ARG A 308 -12.22 -26.06 6.73
CA ARG A 308 -13.46 -25.59 6.11
C ARG A 308 -14.55 -25.30 7.15
N ALA A 309 -14.67 -26.13 8.19
CA ALA A 309 -15.59 -25.91 9.31
C ALA A 309 -15.34 -24.56 10.00
N LYS A 310 -14.06 -24.19 10.24
CA LYS A 310 -13.70 -22.89 10.81
C LYS A 310 -14.13 -21.72 9.92
N ALA A 311 -13.96 -21.84 8.60
CA ALA A 311 -14.33 -20.79 7.65
C ALA A 311 -15.87 -20.61 7.59
N PHE A 312 -16.62 -21.72 7.52
CA PHE A 312 -18.08 -21.71 7.61
C PHE A 312 -18.56 -21.11 8.93
N TYR A 313 -17.99 -21.53 10.06
CA TYR A 313 -18.33 -20.96 11.38
C TYR A 313 -18.10 -19.44 11.43
N ARG A 314 -16.95 -18.95 10.94
CA ARG A 314 -16.63 -17.51 10.92
C ARG A 314 -17.65 -16.73 10.07
N ARG A 315 -18.02 -17.25 8.90
CA ARG A 315 -19.01 -16.62 8.02
C ARG A 315 -20.41 -16.64 8.63
N GLY A 316 -20.84 -17.80 9.12
CA GLY A 316 -22.13 -17.98 9.77
C GLY A 316 -22.30 -17.08 10.99
N PHE A 317 -21.29 -17.02 11.86
CA PHE A 317 -21.28 -16.12 13.03
C PHE A 317 -21.43 -14.64 12.63
N ALA A 318 -20.70 -14.20 11.60
CA ALA A 318 -20.82 -12.84 11.08
C ALA A 318 -22.20 -12.55 10.46
N ASN A 319 -22.81 -13.52 9.78
CA ASN A 319 -24.17 -13.42 9.24
C ASN A 319 -25.22 -13.29 10.35
N VAL A 320 -25.05 -13.98 11.50
CA VAL A 320 -25.91 -13.77 12.69
C VAL A 320 -25.87 -12.31 13.12
N ARG A 321 -24.68 -11.70 13.17
CA ARG A 321 -24.50 -10.30 13.57
C ARG A 321 -25.03 -9.30 12.53
N GLN A 322 -25.00 -9.67 11.25
CA GLN A 322 -25.65 -8.91 10.16
C GLN A 322 -27.17 -9.14 10.06
N LYS A 323 -27.74 -10.01 10.91
CA LYS A 323 -29.16 -10.39 10.91
C LYS A 323 -29.61 -11.12 9.64
N ASP A 324 -28.66 -11.71 8.91
CA ASP A 324 -28.93 -12.64 7.83
C ASP A 324 -29.08 -14.05 8.40
N GLU A 325 -30.27 -14.33 8.94
CA GLU A 325 -30.55 -15.59 9.65
C GLU A 325 -30.55 -16.80 8.72
N GLU A 326 -30.89 -16.62 7.44
CA GLU A 326 -30.93 -17.69 6.46
C GLU A 326 -29.53 -18.16 6.10
N GLU A 327 -28.64 -17.25 5.71
CA GLU A 327 -27.25 -17.59 5.40
C GLU A 327 -26.48 -18.04 6.63
N ALA A 328 -26.76 -17.44 7.81
CA ALA A 328 -26.18 -17.90 9.07
C ALA A 328 -26.51 -19.36 9.37
N LEU A 329 -27.77 -19.77 9.18
CA LEU A 329 -28.19 -21.15 9.43
C LEU A 329 -27.50 -22.12 8.46
N LYS A 330 -27.49 -21.81 7.16
CA LYS A 330 -26.81 -22.63 6.14
C LYS A 330 -25.33 -22.85 6.48
N ASP A 331 -24.62 -21.77 6.82
CA ASP A 331 -23.19 -21.85 7.14
C ASP A 331 -22.92 -22.63 8.43
N LEU A 332 -23.71 -22.40 9.49
CA LEU A 332 -23.52 -23.09 10.76
C LEU A 332 -23.88 -24.59 10.68
N GLU A 333 -24.83 -24.96 9.82
CA GLU A 333 -25.15 -26.37 9.55
C GLU A 333 -24.02 -27.08 8.80
N GLU A 334 -23.43 -26.45 7.79
CA GLU A 334 -22.24 -27.00 7.12
C GLU A 334 -21.03 -27.05 8.06
N ALA A 335 -20.84 -26.05 8.91
CA ALA A 335 -19.81 -26.09 9.95
C ALA A 335 -20.01 -27.29 10.90
N HIS A 336 -21.26 -27.52 11.37
CA HIS A 336 -21.60 -28.63 12.26
C HIS A 336 -21.39 -29.98 11.59
N LYS A 337 -21.78 -30.13 10.33
CA LYS A 337 -21.58 -31.35 9.55
C LYS A 337 -20.09 -31.71 9.43
N LEU A 338 -19.22 -30.72 9.27
CA LEU A 338 -17.77 -30.92 9.13
C LEU A 338 -17.05 -31.06 10.48
N ALA A 339 -17.60 -30.50 11.57
CA ALA A 339 -17.04 -30.54 12.91
C ALA A 339 -18.13 -30.69 13.99
N PRO A 340 -18.78 -31.87 14.10
CA PRO A 340 -19.97 -32.06 14.95
C PRO A 340 -19.69 -31.94 16.45
N ASN A 341 -18.43 -32.14 16.85
CA ASN A 341 -18.00 -32.07 18.25
C ASN A 341 -17.49 -30.67 18.63
N ASP A 342 -17.51 -29.68 17.73
CA ASP A 342 -17.09 -28.33 18.03
C ASP A 342 -18.15 -27.60 18.87
N SER A 343 -17.79 -27.27 20.12
CA SER A 343 -18.72 -26.67 21.07
C SER A 343 -19.17 -25.28 20.64
N ALA A 344 -18.31 -24.48 20.00
CA ALA A 344 -18.65 -23.13 19.57
C ALA A 344 -19.66 -23.16 18.43
N VAL A 345 -19.47 -24.06 17.46
CA VAL A 345 -20.42 -24.29 16.37
C VAL A 345 -21.78 -24.71 16.91
N ASN A 346 -21.78 -25.68 17.83
CA ASN A 346 -23.02 -26.22 18.40
C ASN A 346 -23.81 -25.17 19.19
N VAL A 347 -23.12 -24.33 19.97
CA VAL A 347 -23.74 -23.25 20.74
C VAL A 347 -24.40 -22.23 19.81
N GLU A 348 -23.67 -21.72 18.81
CA GLU A 348 -24.20 -20.69 17.91
C GLU A 348 -25.35 -21.25 17.04
N LEU A 349 -25.20 -22.46 16.48
CA LEU A 349 -26.23 -23.10 15.67
C LEU A 349 -27.55 -23.30 16.44
N ASN A 350 -27.47 -23.77 17.69
CA ASN A 350 -28.66 -23.96 18.51
C ASN A 350 -29.35 -22.63 18.85
N ALA A 351 -28.58 -21.56 19.07
CA ALA A 351 -29.13 -20.23 19.28
C ALA A 351 -29.90 -19.72 18.04
N VAL A 352 -29.32 -19.88 16.85
CA VAL A 352 -29.97 -19.48 15.59
C VAL A 352 -31.22 -20.31 15.31
N ARG A 353 -31.18 -21.63 15.49
CA ARG A 353 -32.34 -22.52 15.33
C ARG A 353 -33.49 -22.15 16.25
N THR A 354 -33.19 -21.87 17.52
CA THR A 354 -34.21 -21.45 18.50
C THR A 354 -34.89 -20.15 18.09
N LYS A 355 -34.11 -19.18 17.61
CA LYS A 355 -34.62 -17.89 17.14
C LYS A 355 -35.48 -18.05 15.88
N ALA A 356 -35.03 -18.84 14.91
CA ALA A 356 -35.77 -19.13 13.69
C ALA A 356 -37.10 -19.83 13.97
N ALA A 357 -37.11 -20.83 14.86
CA ALA A 357 -38.34 -21.50 15.28
C ALA A 357 -39.33 -20.54 15.97
N ALA A 358 -38.84 -19.66 16.85
CA ALA A 358 -39.66 -18.65 17.51
C ALA A 358 -40.27 -17.65 16.51
N LYS A 359 -39.51 -17.25 15.48
CA LYS A 359 -39.99 -16.36 14.40
C LYS A 359 -41.09 -17.03 13.57
N ALA A 360 -40.86 -18.26 13.10
CA ALA A 360 -41.85 -19.02 12.34
C ALA A 360 -43.15 -19.24 13.15
N ALA A 361 -43.05 -19.51 14.45
CA ALA A 361 -44.21 -19.64 15.33
C ALA A 361 -45.02 -18.34 15.43
N ARG A 362 -44.35 -17.18 15.53
CA ARG A 362 -45.00 -15.85 15.55
C ARG A 362 -45.68 -15.53 14.23
N GLU A 363 -45.02 -15.78 13.11
CA GLU A 363 -45.58 -15.58 11.76
C GLU A 363 -46.82 -16.45 11.54
N LYS A 364 -46.76 -17.74 11.91
CA LYS A 364 -47.93 -18.64 11.87
C LYS A 364 -49.08 -18.16 12.74
N ALA A 365 -48.80 -17.66 13.94
CA ALA A 365 -49.81 -17.12 14.84
C ALA A 365 -50.43 -15.83 14.30
N ALA A 366 -49.64 -14.96 13.67
CA ALA A 366 -50.13 -13.75 13.02
C ALA A 366 -51.00 -14.07 11.81
N TYR A 367 -50.56 -14.98 10.93
CA TYR A 367 -51.34 -15.44 9.79
C TYR A 367 -52.69 -16.00 10.24
N LYS A 368 -52.73 -16.84 11.27
CA LYS A 368 -53.98 -17.38 11.83
C LYS A 368 -54.97 -16.29 12.27
N LYS A 369 -54.50 -15.14 12.74
CA LYS A 369 -55.35 -13.99 13.14
C LYS A 369 -55.89 -13.17 11.96
N PHE A 370 -55.28 -13.27 10.78
CA PHE A 370 -55.75 -12.56 9.58
C PHE A 370 -56.86 -13.31 8.82
N PHE A 371 -57.04 -14.61 9.09
CA PHE A 371 -58.09 -15.46 8.49
C PHE A 371 -59.17 -15.86 9.49
N GLN A 372 -59.20 -15.21 10.66
CA GLN A 372 -60.31 -15.21 11.62
C GLN A 372 -60.94 -13.83 11.61
#